data_AF-A0A2X2W818-F1
#
_entry.id   AF-A0A2X2W818-F1
#
_cell.length_a   1.000
_cell.length_b   1.000
_cell.length_c   1.000
_cell.angle_alpha   90.00
_cell.angle_beta   90.00
_cell.angle_gamma   90.00
#
_symmetry.space_group_name_H-M   'P 1'
#
loop_
_entity.id
_entity.type
_entity.pdbx_description
1 polymer ?
#
loop_
_entity_poly.entity_id
_entity_poly.type
_entity_poly.pdbx_seq_one_letter_code
_entity_poly.pdbx_strand_id
1 'polypeptide(L)'
;MLDRIKVCFTESIQTQIAAAEALPDAISRAAMTLVHSLLNGNKILCCGNGTSAANAQHFAASMNQPVLKQNVPVYPLLHLIPIMWS
;
A
#
# COMPACT_ATOMS: atom_id res chain seq x y z
N MET A 1 -1.96 19.24 26.23
CA MET A 1 -1.93 17.87 25.66
C MET A 1 -3.03 17.68 24.62
N LEU A 2 -4.29 18.01 24.94
CA LEU A 2 -5.40 17.99 23.96
C LEU A 2 -5.13 18.84 22.70
N ASP A 3 -4.49 19.99 22.84
CA ASP A 3 -4.16 20.83 21.68
C ASP A 3 -3.15 20.18 20.73
N ARG A 4 -2.17 19.43 21.27
CA ARG A 4 -1.22 18.66 20.43
C ARG A 4 -1.91 17.54 19.68
N ILE A 5 -2.91 16.90 20.29
CA ILE A 5 -3.72 15.88 19.63
C ILE A 5 -4.51 16.51 18.48
N LYS A 6 -5.17 17.66 18.72
CA LYS A 6 -5.91 18.40 17.68
C LYS A 6 -5.00 18.77 16.51
N VAL A 7 -3.81 19.33 16.79
CA VAL A 7 -2.83 19.70 15.76
C VAL A 7 -2.41 18.49 14.93
N CYS A 8 -2.07 17.36 15.55
CA CYS A 8 -1.69 16.13 14.83
C CYS A 8 -2.80 15.64 13.88
N PHE A 9 -4.06 15.66 14.33
CA PHE A 9 -5.19 15.30 13.47
C PHE A 9 -5.36 16.31 12.32
N THR A 10 -5.24 17.61 12.58
CA THR A 10 -5.33 18.64 11.54
C THR A 10 -4.23 18.46 10.48
N GLU A 11 -2.98 18.22 10.90
CA GLU A 11 -1.85 17.96 10.00
C GLU A 11 -2.08 16.70 9.14
N SER A 12 -2.58 15.63 9.75
CA SER A 12 -2.92 14.40 9.03
C SER A 12 -4.02 14.62 7.99
N ILE A 13 -5.08 15.36 8.35
CA ILE A 13 -6.17 15.69 7.43
C ILE A 13 -5.66 16.53 6.26
N GLN A 14 -4.86 17.56 6.53
CA GLN A 14 -4.27 18.41 5.49
C GLN A 14 -3.36 17.61 4.55
N THR A 15 -2.56 16.69 5.10
CA THR A 15 -1.71 15.79 4.31
C THR A 15 -2.56 14.90 3.41
N GLN A 16 -3.67 14.37 3.91
CA GLN A 16 -4.59 13.55 3.11
C GLN A 16 -5.28 14.35 2.01
N ILE A 17 -5.68 15.60 2.26
CA ILE A 17 -6.26 16.48 1.24
C ILE A 17 -5.25 16.76 0.12
N ALA A 18 -4.03 17.18 0.48
CA ALA A 18 -2.98 17.44 -0.51
C ALA A 18 -2.62 16.19 -1.31
N ALA A 19 -2.56 15.02 -0.65
CA ALA A 19 -2.34 13.75 -1.31
C ALA A 19 -3.47 13.36 -2.27
N ALA A 20 -4.73 13.63 -1.91
CA ALA A 20 -5.89 13.34 -2.74
C ALA A 20 -5.91 14.17 -4.03
N GLU A 21 -5.32 15.36 -4.03
CA GLU A 21 -5.18 16.19 -5.23
C GLU A 21 -3.97 15.78 -6.09
N ALA A 22 -2.83 15.43 -5.45
CA ALA A 22 -1.57 15.23 -6.16
C ALA A 22 -1.31 13.79 -6.64
N LEU A 23 -1.83 12.77 -5.94
CA LEU A 23 -1.50 11.37 -6.17
C LEU A 23 -2.45 10.55 -7.08
N PRO A 24 -3.69 10.97 -7.44
CA PRO A 24 -4.61 10.11 -8.20
C PRO A 24 -4.02 9.52 -9.48
N ASP A 25 -3.34 10.33 -10.29
CA ASP A 25 -2.76 9.87 -11.55
C ASP A 25 -1.62 8.86 -11.33
N ALA A 26 -0.79 9.10 -10.32
CA ALA A 26 0.31 8.19 -9.97
C ALA A 26 -0.21 6.84 -9.47
N ILE A 27 -1.26 6.87 -8.62
CA ILE A 27 -1.92 5.67 -8.11
C ILE A 27 -2.57 4.89 -9.25
N SER A 28 -3.26 5.59 -10.16
CA SER A 28 -3.91 4.97 -11.32
C SER A 28 -2.90 4.24 -12.22
N ARG A 29 -1.79 4.91 -12.56
CA ARG A 29 -0.71 4.28 -13.35
C ARG A 29 -0.10 3.08 -12.63
N ALA A 30 0.20 3.20 -11.34
CA ALA A 30 0.75 2.09 -10.56
C ALA A 30 -0.21 0.89 -10.53
N ALA A 31 -1.51 1.13 -10.30
CA ALA A 31 -2.52 0.09 -10.32
C ALA A 31 -2.61 -0.61 -11.68
N MET A 32 -2.58 0.13 -12.78
CA MET A 32 -2.55 -0.43 -14.13
C MET A 32 -1.31 -1.30 -14.37
N THR A 33 -0.13 -0.86 -13.93
CA THR A 33 1.10 -1.66 -14.03
C THR A 33 1.01 -2.96 -13.23
N LEU A 34 0.45 -2.92 -12.02
CA LEU A 34 0.26 -4.11 -11.18
C LEU A 34 -0.71 -5.10 -11.84
N VAL A 35 -1.87 -4.62 -12.31
CA VAL A 35 -2.86 -5.45 -13.01
C VAL A 35 -2.26 -6.07 -14.28
N HIS A 36 -1.56 -5.27 -15.10
CA HIS A 36 -0.93 -5.77 -16.31
C HIS A 36 0.11 -6.87 -16.02
N SER A 37 0.92 -6.66 -14.97
CA SER A 37 1.90 -7.66 -14.54
C SER A 37 1.23 -8.98 -14.13
N LEU A 38 0.15 -8.90 -13.35
CA LEU A 38 -0.60 -10.07 -12.89
C LEU A 38 -1.30 -10.81 -14.03
N LEU A 39 -1.91 -10.08 -14.99
CA LEU A 39 -2.54 -10.69 -16.15
C LEU A 39 -1.56 -11.44 -17.04
N ASN A 40 -0.31 -10.97 -17.11
CA ASN A 40 0.77 -11.64 -17.81
C ASN A 40 1.36 -12.83 -17.03
N GLY A 41 0.79 -13.19 -15.87
CA GLY A 41 1.27 -14.29 -15.02
C GLY A 41 2.53 -13.95 -14.21
N ASN A 42 2.94 -12.68 -14.18
CA ASN A 42 4.08 -12.25 -13.36
C ASN A 42 3.68 -12.12 -11.89
N LYS A 43 4.70 -12.13 -11.02
CA LYS A 43 4.53 -11.94 -9.58
C LYS A 43 4.95 -10.52 -9.19
N ILE A 44 4.27 -9.97 -8.20
CA ILE A 44 4.65 -8.67 -7.61
C ILE A 44 5.52 -8.95 -6.37
N LEU A 45 6.50 -8.07 -6.12
CA LEU A 45 7.39 -8.13 -4.96
C LEU A 45 7.21 -6.85 -4.14
N CYS A 46 7.07 -6.99 -2.82
CA CYS A 46 6.90 -5.86 -1.92
C CYS A 46 7.97 -5.88 -0.82
N CYS A 47 8.70 -4.78 -0.67
CA CYS A 47 9.75 -4.61 0.34
C CYS A 47 9.64 -3.22 0.99
N GLY A 48 10.08 -3.11 2.25
CA GLY A 48 10.13 -1.84 2.98
C GLY A 48 10.83 -2.01 4.33
N ASN A 49 11.24 -0.88 4.92
CA ASN A 49 11.92 -0.83 6.21
C ASN A 49 11.00 -0.27 7.31
N GLY A 50 11.12 -0.77 8.54
CA GLY A 50 10.32 -0.29 9.68
C GLY A 50 8.81 -0.34 9.42
N THR A 51 8.12 0.79 9.56
CA THR A 51 6.67 0.88 9.30
C THR A 51 6.30 0.55 7.85
N SER A 52 7.15 0.88 6.87
CA SER A 52 6.92 0.50 5.48
C SER A 52 6.97 -1.01 5.27
N ALA A 53 7.69 -1.74 6.13
CA ALA A 53 7.68 -3.20 6.14
C ALA A 53 6.27 -3.72 6.53
N ALA A 54 5.68 -3.19 7.59
CA ALA A 54 4.31 -3.54 7.98
C ALA A 54 3.30 -3.26 6.86
N ASN A 55 3.46 -2.15 6.12
CA ASN A 55 2.62 -1.85 4.97
C ASN A 55 2.83 -2.85 3.81
N ALA A 56 4.06 -3.28 3.55
CA ALA A 56 4.35 -4.30 2.55
C ALA A 56 3.76 -5.68 2.93
N GLN A 57 3.77 -6.04 4.22
CA GLN A 57 3.05 -7.20 4.77
C GLN A 57 1.55 -7.10 4.55
N HIS A 58 0.97 -5.97 4.92
CA HIS A 58 -0.46 -5.73 4.79
C HIS A 58 -0.92 -5.81 3.33
N PHE A 59 -0.16 -5.23 2.41
CA PHE A 59 -0.43 -5.32 0.98
C PHE A 59 -0.32 -6.77 0.47
N ALA A 60 0.72 -7.50 0.87
CA ALA A 60 0.91 -8.89 0.51
C ALA A 60 -0.24 -9.79 0.98
N ALA A 61 -0.70 -9.59 2.22
CA ALA A 61 -1.84 -10.31 2.78
C ALA A 61 -3.14 -9.99 2.04
N SER A 62 -3.39 -8.71 1.73
CA SER A 62 -4.62 -8.25 1.07
C SER A 62 -4.80 -8.78 -0.36
N MET A 63 -3.73 -9.20 -1.02
CA MET A 63 -3.78 -9.75 -2.38
C MET A 63 -3.79 -11.29 -2.39
N ASN A 64 -3.18 -11.91 -1.37
CA ASN A 64 -3.22 -13.36 -1.17
C ASN A 64 -4.54 -13.82 -0.53
N GLN A 65 -5.24 -12.94 0.18
CA GLN A 65 -6.50 -13.23 0.85
C GLN A 65 -7.57 -12.25 0.36
N PRO A 66 -8.80 -12.71 0.09
CA PRO A 66 -9.90 -11.81 -0.24
C PRO A 66 -10.15 -10.88 0.95
N VAL A 67 -9.98 -9.58 0.76
CA VAL A 67 -10.49 -8.60 1.73
C VAL A 67 -12.01 -8.76 1.77
N LEU A 68 -12.58 -8.83 2.98
CA LEU A 68 -13.97 -9.20 3.31
C LEU A 68 -15.08 -8.32 2.66
N LYS A 69 -14.78 -7.51 1.64
CA LYS A 69 -15.72 -6.64 0.94
C LYS A 69 -15.71 -6.77 -0.60
N GLN A 70 -14.85 -7.57 -1.21
CA GLN A 70 -14.78 -7.67 -2.67
C GLN A 70 -14.51 -9.11 -3.13
N ASN A 71 -15.32 -9.63 -4.06
CA ASN A 71 -15.08 -10.90 -4.77
C ASN A 71 -13.94 -10.75 -5.79
N VAL A 72 -12.76 -10.31 -5.33
CA VAL A 72 -11.55 -10.22 -6.17
C VAL A 72 -10.81 -11.56 -6.18
N PRO A 73 -10.30 -12.01 -7.34
CA PRO A 73 -9.45 -13.19 -7.41
C PRO A 73 -8.23 -13.02 -6.50
N VAL A 74 -7.80 -14.11 -5.84
CA VAL A 74 -6.53 -14.12 -5.11
C VAL A 74 -5.37 -14.14 -6.10
N TYR A 75 -4.42 -13.23 -5.95
CA TYR A 75 -3.25 -13.13 -6.81
C TYR A 75 -1.99 -13.50 -6.04
N PRO A 76 -1.16 -14.44 -6.53
CA PRO A 76 0.01 -14.90 -5.82
C PRO A 76 1.06 -13.78 -5.73
N LEU A 77 1.30 -13.30 -4.51
CA LEU A 77 2.35 -12.33 -4.19
C LEU A 77 3.53 -13.01 -3.49
N LEU A 78 4.76 -12.70 -3.92
CA LEU A 78 5.96 -13.09 -3.16
C LEU A 78 6.21 -12.06 -2.05
N HIS A 79 6.13 -12.50 -0.81
CA HIS A 79 6.35 -11.67 0.36
C HIS A 79 7.85 -11.64 0.72
N LEU A 80 8.47 -10.46 0.80
CA LEU A 80 9.90 -10.34 1.12
C LEU A 80 10.13 -9.18 2.09
N ILE A 81 10.36 -9.50 3.36
CA ILE A 81 10.71 -8.53 4.41
C ILE A 81 11.80 -9.09 5.32
N PRO A 82 12.79 -8.29 5.75
CA PRO A 82 13.46 -7.18 5.08
C PRO A 82 14.90 -7.59 4.70
N ILE A 83 15.55 -6.83 3.83
CA ILE A 83 17.02 -6.89 3.73
C ILE A 83 17.56 -6.26 5.02
N MET A 84 17.90 -7.10 6.00
CA MET A 84 18.74 -6.73 7.14
C MET A 84 20.17 -6.50 6.63
N TRP A 85 20.43 -5.37 5.97
CA TRP A 85 21.79 -4.93 5.65
C TRP A 85 21.93 -3.44 5.98
N SER A 86 22.09 -3.13 7.27
CA SER A 86 23.26 -2.47 7.85
C SER A 86 22.98 -2.06 9.29
#